data_AF-A0A1H0HPA0-F1
#
_entry.id   AF-A0A1H0HPA0-F1
#
_cell.length_a   1.000
_cell.length_b   1.000
_cell.length_c   1.000
_cell.angle_alpha   90.00
_cell.angle_beta   90.00
_cell.angle_gamma   90.00
#
_symmetry.space_group_name_H-M   'P 1'
#
loop_
_entity.id
_entity.type
_entity.pdbx_description
1 polymer ?
#
loop_
_entity_poly.entity_id
_entity_poly.type
_entity_poly.pdbx_seq_one_letter_code
_entity_poly.pdbx_strand_id
1 'polypeptide(L)'
;MEIYTIGHSSHSQELFARMLIENNIELLADVRAFPGSRKWPQFSKDEFPKWLSQEGILYEHFSKLGGRRKKSKEISEEINAGWRNQSFHNYADYTLSEDFQLGINRLLEMAKDKTTAYCCSERHPSRCHRLLISNWLVANGHIVKHIIDGKDGEIELVYHEVGIWGAPAQVNESGVVTYPSL
;
A
#
# COMPACT_ATOMS: atom_id res chain seq x y z
N MET A 1 -15.73 -3.11 -1.15
CA MET A 1 -15.49 -2.05 -0.14
C MET A 1 -14.49 -1.06 -0.71
N GLU A 2 -14.39 0.12 -0.09
CA GLU A 2 -13.47 1.18 -0.50
C GLU A 2 -12.30 1.25 0.48
N ILE A 3 -11.07 1.31 -0.03
CA ILE A 3 -9.84 1.35 0.77
C ILE A 3 -8.94 2.44 0.22
N TYR A 4 -8.35 3.21 1.11
CA TYR A 4 -7.47 4.33 0.77
C TYR A 4 -6.00 3.91 0.85
N THR A 5 -5.14 4.68 0.21
CA THR A 5 -3.68 4.49 0.30
C THR A 5 -2.97 5.82 0.25
N ILE A 6 -1.92 5.94 1.06
CA ILE A 6 -1.20 7.20 1.26
C ILE A 6 0.29 6.93 1.43
N GLY A 7 1.11 7.90 1.04
CA GLY A 7 2.56 7.85 1.21
C GLY A 7 3.03 9.01 2.07
N HIS A 8 3.76 8.76 3.16
CA HIS A 8 4.17 9.85 4.06
C HIS A 8 5.25 10.77 3.49
N SER A 9 6.04 10.27 2.54
CA SER A 9 7.05 11.06 1.82
C SER A 9 7.90 11.93 2.77
N SER A 10 8.04 13.20 2.44
CA SER A 10 8.58 14.29 3.24
C SER A 10 7.49 15.25 3.73
N HIS A 11 6.24 14.78 3.86
CA HIS A 11 5.14 15.65 4.32
C HIS A 11 5.39 16.14 5.75
N SER A 12 4.90 17.34 6.05
CA SER A 12 4.79 17.77 7.43
C SER A 12 3.72 16.94 8.15
N GLN A 13 3.74 16.93 9.48
CA GLN A 13 2.72 16.25 10.26
C GLN A 13 1.34 16.84 9.97
N GLU A 14 1.25 18.16 9.87
CA GLU A 14 0.01 18.92 9.65
C GLU A 14 -0.60 18.58 8.28
N LEU A 15 0.22 18.57 7.22
CA LEU A 15 -0.26 18.21 5.89
C LEU A 15 -0.74 16.76 5.85
N PHE A 16 0.03 15.83 6.42
CA PHE A 16 -0.34 14.42 6.41
C PHE A 16 -1.60 14.15 7.25
N ALA A 17 -1.73 14.78 8.41
CA ALA A 17 -2.95 14.71 9.22
C ALA A 17 -4.16 15.23 8.45
N ARG A 18 -4.03 16.39 7.79
CA ARG A 18 -5.09 16.95 6.93
C ARG A 18 -5.50 15.99 5.82
N MET A 19 -4.54 15.38 5.13
CA MET A 19 -4.79 14.38 4.09
C MET A 19 -5.62 13.19 4.59
N LEU A 20 -5.41 12.77 5.84
CA LEU A 20 -6.20 11.70 6.46
C LEU A 20 -7.58 12.18 6.89
N ILE A 21 -7.66 13.33 7.57
CA ILE A 21 -8.89 13.88 8.14
C ILE A 21 -9.90 14.25 7.05
N GLU A 22 -9.46 14.92 5.98
CA GLU A 22 -10.35 15.30 4.87
C GLU A 22 -10.93 14.08 4.14
N ASN A 23 -10.27 12.93 4.24
CA ASN A 23 -10.74 11.65 3.70
C ASN A 23 -11.38 10.75 4.75
N ASN A 24 -11.67 11.28 5.94
CA ASN A 24 -12.30 10.58 7.06
C ASN A 24 -11.60 9.27 7.44
N ILE A 25 -10.26 9.21 7.34
CA ILE A 25 -9.52 7.99 7.68
C ILE A 25 -9.56 7.76 9.20
N GLU A 26 -10.06 6.60 9.60
CA GLU A 26 -10.17 6.17 11.00
C GLU A 26 -9.03 5.22 11.39
N LEU A 27 -8.42 4.53 10.42
CA LEU A 27 -7.30 3.62 10.63
C LEU A 27 -6.20 3.82 9.57
N LEU A 28 -4.98 4.03 10.05
CA LEU A 28 -3.77 3.97 9.25
C LEU A 28 -3.08 2.61 9.40
N ALA A 29 -3.12 1.79 8.35
CA ALA A 29 -2.42 0.53 8.25
C ALA A 29 -0.99 0.75 7.70
N ASP A 30 0.02 0.78 8.56
CA ASP A 30 1.40 0.96 8.13
C ASP A 30 1.95 -0.32 7.49
N VAL A 31 2.17 -0.31 6.17
CA VAL A 31 2.72 -1.44 5.40
C VAL A 31 4.22 -1.29 5.14
N ARG A 32 4.93 -0.42 5.87
CA ARG A 32 6.39 -0.31 5.76
C ARG A 32 7.05 -1.56 6.32
N ALA A 33 8.03 -2.10 5.61
CA ALA A 33 8.84 -3.22 6.12
C ALA A 33 9.54 -2.86 7.44
N PHE A 34 10.00 -1.60 7.54
CA PHE A 34 10.65 -1.05 8.72
C PHE A 34 10.02 0.31 9.03
N PRO A 35 9.12 0.42 10.02
CA PRO A 35 8.40 1.67 10.32
C PRO A 35 9.25 2.70 11.10
N GLY A 36 10.57 2.52 11.14
CA GLY A 36 11.50 3.52 11.67
C GLY A 36 11.81 4.60 10.63
N SER A 37 11.97 5.85 11.07
CA SER A 37 12.35 6.95 10.19
C SER A 37 13.27 7.92 10.94
N ARG A 38 14.56 7.95 10.56
CA ARG A 38 15.53 8.92 11.11
C ARG A 38 15.42 10.28 10.44
N LYS A 39 15.15 10.28 9.13
CA LYS A 39 15.06 11.51 8.32
C LYS A 39 13.78 12.29 8.61
N TRP A 40 12.69 11.59 8.91
CA TRP A 40 11.39 12.16 9.24
C TRP A 40 10.89 11.58 10.56
N PRO A 41 11.39 12.08 11.71
CA PRO A 41 11.11 11.51 13.02
C PRO A 41 9.62 11.41 13.38
N GLN A 42 8.79 12.32 12.87
CA GLN A 42 7.34 12.30 13.06
C GLN A 42 6.67 11.04 12.51
N PHE A 43 7.26 10.39 11.50
CA PHE A 43 6.78 9.13 10.95
C PHE A 43 7.52 7.91 11.51
N SER A 44 8.33 8.07 12.56
CA SER A 44 8.94 6.93 13.25
C SER A 44 7.90 6.13 14.02
N LYS A 45 8.09 4.82 14.16
CA LYS A 45 7.19 3.94 14.92
C LYS A 45 6.89 4.39 16.36
N ASP A 46 7.75 5.22 16.94
CA ASP A 46 7.62 5.69 18.32
C ASP A 46 6.79 6.97 18.40
N GLU A 47 6.78 7.79 17.34
CA GLU A 47 6.02 9.06 17.30
C GLU A 47 4.73 8.97 16.48
N PHE A 48 4.75 8.22 15.37
CA PHE A 48 3.63 8.13 14.44
C PHE A 48 2.32 7.73 15.11
N PRO A 49 2.28 6.68 15.96
CA PRO A 49 1.04 6.29 16.63
C PRO A 49 0.57 7.33 17.65
N LYS A 50 1.49 8.09 18.27
CA LYS A 50 1.16 9.04 19.34
C LYS A 50 0.37 10.21 18.79
N TRP A 51 0.86 10.85 17.73
CA TRP A 51 0.17 12.01 17.18
C TRP A 51 -1.05 11.60 16.35
N LEU A 52 -1.06 10.44 15.68
CA LEU A 52 -2.28 9.94 15.03
C LEU A 52 -3.43 9.76 16.05
N SER A 53 -3.11 9.23 17.24
CA SER A 53 -4.09 9.08 18.31
C SER A 53 -4.66 10.41 18.80
N GLN A 54 -3.85 11.49 18.78
CA GLN A 54 -4.32 12.84 19.12
C GLN A 54 -5.34 13.38 18.10
N GLU A 55 -5.23 12.95 16.83
CA GLU A 55 -6.18 13.24 15.76
C GLU A 55 -7.37 12.25 15.70
N GLY A 56 -7.45 11.30 16.66
CA GLY A 56 -8.49 10.27 16.69
C GLY A 56 -8.31 9.14 15.67
N ILE A 57 -7.12 9.01 15.08
CA ILE A 57 -6.81 8.03 14.04
C ILE A 57 -6.07 6.84 14.65
N LEU A 58 -6.59 5.63 14.43
CA LEU A 58 -5.94 4.40 14.87
C LEU A 58 -4.72 4.10 14.01
N TYR A 59 -3.74 3.43 14.59
CA TYR A 59 -2.53 2.99 13.90
C TYR A 59 -2.30 1.50 14.16
N GLU A 60 -2.00 0.74 13.11
CA GLU A 60 -1.56 -0.65 13.23
C GLU A 60 -0.46 -0.94 12.19
N HIS A 61 0.57 -1.69 12.59
CA HIS A 61 1.67 -2.08 11.70
C HIS A 61 1.39 -3.43 11.04
N PHE A 62 1.32 -3.43 9.70
CA PHE A 62 1.03 -4.58 8.85
C PHE A 62 2.32 -5.14 8.24
N SER A 63 3.16 -5.77 9.08
CA SER A 63 4.46 -6.33 8.64
C SER A 63 4.35 -7.37 7.51
N LYS A 64 3.24 -8.11 7.44
CA LYS A 64 2.93 -9.06 6.35
C LYS A 64 2.64 -8.37 5.02
N LEU A 65 2.23 -7.11 5.01
CA LEU A 65 2.13 -6.32 3.77
C LEU A 65 3.40 -5.48 3.51
N GLY A 66 4.38 -5.58 4.41
CA GLY A 66 5.71 -5.00 4.33
C GLY A 66 6.40 -5.15 2.98
N GLY A 67 6.95 -4.05 2.44
CA GLY A 67 7.85 -4.11 1.28
C GLY A 67 9.16 -4.89 1.51
N ARG A 68 10.13 -4.74 0.60
CA ARG A 68 11.49 -5.32 0.68
C ARG A 68 11.49 -6.86 0.77
N ARG A 69 10.73 -7.50 -0.12
CA ARG A 69 10.67 -8.96 -0.23
C ARG A 69 11.90 -9.51 -0.97
N LYS A 70 12.35 -10.70 -0.54
CA LYS A 70 13.43 -11.44 -1.18
C LYS A 70 12.87 -12.17 -2.41
N LYS A 71 13.75 -12.56 -3.32
CA LYS A 71 13.41 -13.43 -4.45
C LYS A 71 12.77 -14.72 -3.94
N SER A 72 11.66 -15.13 -4.56
CA SER A 72 11.01 -16.39 -4.23
C SER A 72 11.91 -17.58 -4.60
N LYS A 73 11.76 -18.68 -3.86
CA LYS A 73 12.37 -19.98 -4.20
C LYS A 73 11.35 -20.97 -4.77
N GLU A 74 10.08 -20.61 -4.73
CA GLU A 74 8.95 -21.51 -5.02
C GLU A 74 8.20 -21.08 -6.28
N ILE A 75 8.19 -19.77 -6.56
CA ILE A 75 7.54 -19.19 -7.73
C ILE A 75 8.55 -19.14 -8.88
N SER A 76 8.16 -19.67 -10.04
CA SER A 76 8.95 -19.58 -11.27
C SER A 76 9.13 -18.12 -11.70
N GLU A 77 10.34 -17.74 -12.11
CA GLU A 77 10.65 -16.39 -12.57
C GLU A 77 9.76 -15.93 -13.72
N GLU A 78 9.30 -16.85 -14.57
CA GLU A 78 8.46 -16.55 -15.73
C GLU A 78 7.08 -15.99 -15.36
N ILE A 79 6.58 -16.29 -14.15
CA ILE A 79 5.23 -15.86 -13.71
C ILE A 79 5.13 -14.34 -13.63
N ASN A 80 6.22 -13.67 -13.21
CA ASN A 80 6.27 -12.22 -13.00
C ASN A 80 7.43 -11.55 -13.77
N ALA A 81 7.88 -12.18 -14.86
CA ALA A 81 9.02 -11.73 -15.68
C ALA A 81 8.84 -10.35 -16.35
N GLY A 82 7.60 -9.84 -16.45
CA GLY A 82 7.31 -8.50 -16.97
C GLY A 82 7.90 -7.36 -16.13
N TRP A 83 8.22 -7.61 -14.85
CA TRP A 83 8.87 -6.62 -13.99
C TRP A 83 10.38 -6.53 -14.21
N ARG A 84 10.83 -5.43 -14.84
CA ARG A 84 12.26 -5.11 -14.95
C ARG A 84 12.93 -4.79 -13.60
N ASN A 85 12.16 -4.25 -12.65
CA ASN A 85 12.68 -3.93 -11.32
C ASN A 85 12.52 -5.14 -10.40
N GLN A 86 13.64 -5.67 -9.92
CA GLN A 86 13.66 -6.87 -9.07
C GLN A 86 12.83 -6.73 -7.78
N SER A 87 12.75 -5.53 -7.19
CA SER A 87 11.96 -5.36 -5.96
C SER A 87 10.45 -5.47 -6.21
N PHE A 88 9.99 -5.04 -7.38
CA PHE A 88 8.59 -5.24 -7.79
C PHE A 88 8.33 -6.69 -8.16
N HIS A 89 9.24 -7.33 -8.92
CA HIS A 89 9.15 -8.76 -9.22
C HIS A 89 9.03 -9.60 -7.94
N ASN A 90 9.96 -9.42 -6.99
CA ASN A 90 9.96 -10.15 -5.73
C ASN A 90 8.67 -9.93 -4.92
N TYR A 91 8.11 -8.72 -4.97
CA TYR A 91 6.87 -8.44 -4.27
C TYR A 91 5.66 -9.04 -5.00
N ALA A 92 5.67 -9.07 -6.34
CA ALA A 92 4.64 -9.75 -7.13
C ALA A 92 4.61 -11.25 -6.81
N ASP A 93 5.77 -11.92 -6.73
CA ASP A 93 5.84 -13.31 -6.27
C ASP A 93 5.27 -13.45 -4.86
N TYR A 94 5.61 -12.51 -3.98
CA TYR A 94 5.14 -12.52 -2.59
C TYR A 94 3.61 -12.43 -2.49
N THR A 95 2.92 -11.74 -3.42
CA THR A 95 1.44 -11.70 -3.43
C THR A 95 0.79 -13.07 -3.58
N LEU A 96 1.52 -14.05 -4.11
CA LEU A 96 1.08 -15.44 -4.29
C LEU A 96 1.28 -16.31 -3.04
N SER A 97 1.91 -15.78 -2.00
CA SER A 97 2.20 -16.53 -0.76
C SER A 97 1.05 -16.48 0.25
N GLU A 98 0.94 -17.51 1.08
CA GLU A 98 0.00 -17.55 2.21
C GLU A 98 0.18 -16.37 3.17
N ASP A 99 1.43 -15.93 3.37
CA ASP A 99 1.75 -14.82 4.26
C ASP A 99 1.16 -13.49 3.78
N PHE A 100 1.15 -13.26 2.46
CA PHE A 100 0.45 -12.11 1.89
C PHE A 100 -1.06 -12.24 2.08
N GLN A 101 -1.62 -13.43 1.85
CA GLN A 101 -3.05 -13.70 2.06
C GLN A 101 -3.48 -13.42 3.51
N LEU A 102 -2.69 -13.84 4.49
CA LEU A 102 -2.93 -13.51 5.90
C LEU A 102 -2.90 -12.00 6.17
N GLY A 103 -1.93 -11.29 5.58
CA GLY A 103 -1.80 -9.84 5.73
C GLY A 103 -2.96 -9.07 5.11
N ILE A 104 -3.37 -9.44 3.88
CA ILE A 104 -4.42 -8.73 3.16
C ILE A 104 -5.79 -9.02 3.76
N ASN A 105 -6.05 -10.25 4.21
CA ASN A 105 -7.30 -10.58 4.91
C ASN A 105 -7.44 -9.82 6.23
N ARG A 106 -6.35 -9.62 6.98
CA ARG A 106 -6.37 -8.76 8.18
C ARG A 106 -6.70 -7.30 7.83
N LEU A 107 -6.18 -6.79 6.70
CA LEU A 107 -6.47 -5.43 6.25
C LEU A 107 -7.95 -5.29 5.89
N LEU A 108 -8.48 -6.24 5.12
CA LEU A 108 -9.89 -6.30 4.73
C LEU A 108 -10.81 -6.42 5.95
N GLU A 109 -10.44 -7.22 6.95
CA GLU A 109 -11.21 -7.35 8.19
C GLU A 109 -11.33 -6.01 8.91
N MET A 110 -10.23 -5.28 9.04
CA MET A 110 -10.24 -3.95 9.66
C MET A 110 -11.04 -2.92 8.85
N ALA A 111 -10.98 -3.01 7.53
CA ALA A 111 -11.67 -2.12 6.60
C ALA A 111 -13.19 -2.35 6.53
N LYS A 112 -13.73 -3.41 7.15
CA LYS A 112 -15.19 -3.62 7.24
C LYS A 112 -15.89 -2.55 8.09
N ASP A 113 -15.25 -2.15 9.18
CA ASP A 113 -15.84 -1.28 10.19
C ASP A 113 -15.19 0.10 10.26
N LYS A 114 -14.13 0.34 9.49
CA LYS A 114 -13.32 1.57 9.55
C LYS A 114 -12.87 2.02 8.17
N THR A 115 -12.99 3.31 7.91
CA THR A 115 -12.39 3.96 6.76
C THR A 115 -10.86 3.85 6.88
N THR A 116 -10.26 2.98 6.08
CA THR A 116 -8.87 2.54 6.27
C THR A 116 -7.97 3.04 5.14
N ALA A 117 -6.81 3.59 5.49
CA ALA A 117 -5.74 3.89 4.56
C ALA A 117 -4.48 3.04 4.85
N TYR A 118 -3.92 2.35 3.84
CA TYR A 118 -2.61 1.72 3.99
C TYR A 118 -1.46 2.63 3.55
N CYS A 119 -0.38 2.64 4.33
CA CYS A 119 0.66 3.66 4.27
C CYS A 119 2.06 3.11 4.01
N CYS A 120 2.84 3.80 3.17
CA CYS A 120 4.28 3.57 3.01
C CYS A 120 5.08 4.88 2.93
N SER A 121 6.42 4.80 2.83
CA SER A 121 7.32 5.95 2.68
C SER A 121 7.24 6.71 1.35
N GLU A 122 7.05 6.02 0.24
CA GLU A 122 7.09 6.64 -1.09
C GLU A 122 5.88 7.53 -1.31
N ARG A 123 6.07 8.73 -1.89
CA ARG A 123 4.99 9.67 -2.22
C ARG A 123 3.93 9.02 -3.12
N HIS A 124 4.37 8.60 -4.31
CA HIS A 124 3.47 8.07 -5.34
C HIS A 124 3.41 6.53 -5.30
N PRO A 125 2.21 5.91 -5.35
CA PRO A 125 2.03 4.46 -5.26
C PRO A 125 2.76 3.67 -6.37
N SER A 126 2.88 4.23 -7.58
CA SER A 126 3.58 3.59 -8.70
C SER A 126 5.07 3.33 -8.46
N ARG A 127 5.64 3.91 -7.40
CA ARG A 127 7.05 3.81 -7.03
C ARG A 127 7.32 2.81 -5.91
N CYS A 128 6.30 2.14 -5.39
CA CYS A 128 6.46 1.20 -4.29
C CYS A 128 5.48 0.03 -4.34
N HIS A 129 5.60 -0.87 -3.35
CA HIS A 129 4.77 -2.06 -3.19
C HIS A 129 3.27 -1.77 -3.00
N ARG A 130 2.89 -0.53 -2.65
CA ARG A 130 1.47 -0.13 -2.61
C ARG A 130 0.79 -0.37 -3.95
N LEU A 131 1.49 -0.23 -5.08
CA LEU A 131 0.98 -0.59 -6.41
C LEU A 131 0.47 -2.04 -6.45
N LEU A 132 1.27 -3.00 -5.99
CA LEU A 132 0.96 -4.42 -6.09
C LEU A 132 -0.13 -4.86 -5.10
N ILE A 133 -0.16 -4.25 -3.90
CA ILE A 133 -1.30 -4.39 -2.97
C ILE A 133 -2.58 -3.88 -3.65
N SER A 134 -2.51 -2.72 -4.29
CA SER A 134 -3.67 -2.09 -4.94
C SER A 134 -4.18 -2.92 -6.12
N ASN A 135 -3.28 -3.45 -6.96
CA ASN A 135 -3.63 -4.36 -8.04
C ASN A 135 -4.39 -5.57 -7.51
N TRP A 136 -3.91 -6.20 -6.42
CA TRP A 136 -4.59 -7.34 -5.80
C TRP A 136 -5.99 -6.94 -5.29
N LEU A 137 -6.11 -5.83 -4.56
CA LEU A 137 -7.39 -5.38 -4.01
C LEU A 137 -8.42 -5.13 -5.12
N VAL A 138 -8.05 -4.46 -6.20
CA VAL A 138 -8.96 -4.18 -7.33
C VAL A 138 -9.31 -5.45 -8.10
N ALA A 139 -8.34 -6.33 -8.34
CA ALA A 139 -8.59 -7.64 -8.96
C ALA A 139 -9.55 -8.53 -8.15
N ASN A 140 -9.65 -8.30 -6.83
CA ASN A 140 -10.54 -9.00 -5.91
C ASN A 140 -11.81 -8.20 -5.56
N GLY A 141 -12.21 -7.25 -6.41
CA GLY A 141 -13.51 -6.58 -6.32
C GLY A 141 -13.59 -5.43 -5.30
N HIS A 142 -12.46 -4.90 -4.85
CA HIS A 142 -12.41 -3.72 -3.99
C HIS A 142 -12.09 -2.44 -4.78
N ILE A 143 -12.51 -1.30 -4.24
CA ILE A 143 -12.19 0.02 -4.80
C ILE A 143 -10.99 0.57 -4.03
N VAL A 144 -9.95 1.00 -4.74
CA VAL A 144 -8.78 1.63 -4.13
C VAL A 144 -8.66 3.09 -4.58
N LYS A 145 -8.51 4.00 -3.61
CA LYS A 145 -8.28 5.43 -3.84
C LYS A 145 -6.91 5.84 -3.27
N HIS A 146 -6.06 6.44 -4.10
CA HIS A 146 -4.78 7.00 -3.69
C HIS A 146 -4.98 8.44 -3.24
N ILE A 147 -4.66 8.73 -1.98
CA ILE A 147 -4.55 10.08 -1.45
C ILE A 147 -3.16 10.60 -1.81
N ILE A 148 -3.11 11.63 -2.67
CA ILE A 148 -1.87 12.19 -3.20
C ILE A 148 -1.88 13.70 -2.97
N ASP A 149 -0.74 14.27 -2.54
CA ASP A 149 -0.59 15.72 -2.52
C ASP A 149 -0.51 16.27 -3.95
N GLY A 150 -1.34 17.26 -4.24
CA GLY A 150 -1.37 18.04 -5.48
C GLY A 150 -0.53 19.31 -5.39
N LYS A 151 -0.74 20.24 -6.32
CA LYS A 151 -0.10 21.56 -6.28
C LYS A 151 -0.65 22.38 -5.10
N ASP A 152 0.20 23.21 -4.52
CA ASP A 152 -0.16 24.14 -3.44
C ASP A 152 -0.84 23.49 -2.21
N GLY A 153 -0.61 22.19 -2.00
CA GLY A 153 -1.17 21.43 -0.89
C GLY A 153 -2.59 20.90 -1.13
N GLU A 154 -3.15 21.04 -2.32
CA GLU A 154 -4.40 20.37 -2.71
C GLU A 154 -4.31 18.86 -2.48
N ILE A 155 -5.44 18.22 -2.20
CA ILE A 155 -5.50 16.78 -1.95
C ILE A 155 -6.23 16.12 -3.12
N GLU A 156 -5.51 15.29 -3.87
CA GLU A 156 -6.03 14.59 -5.03
C GLU A 156 -6.37 13.14 -4.67
N LEU A 157 -7.54 12.69 -5.12
CA LEU A 157 -7.95 11.29 -5.06
C LEU A 157 -7.87 10.65 -6.43
N VAL A 158 -6.97 9.67 -6.58
CA VAL A 158 -6.81 8.92 -7.83
C VAL A 158 -7.35 7.51 -7.64
N TYR A 159 -8.33 7.12 -8.46
CA TYR A 159 -8.81 5.74 -8.49
C TYR A 159 -7.75 4.81 -9.06
N HIS A 160 -7.59 3.65 -8.44
CA HIS A 160 -6.69 2.63 -8.95
C HIS A 160 -7.40 1.71 -9.95
N GLU A 161 -6.70 1.41 -11.04
CA GLU A 161 -7.07 0.37 -12.00
C GLU A 161 -5.92 -0.62 -12.11
N VAL A 162 -6.23 -1.91 -12.27
CA VAL A 162 -5.20 -2.93 -12.42
C VAL A 162 -4.38 -2.65 -13.67
N GLY A 163 -3.06 -2.56 -13.51
CA GLY A 163 -2.15 -2.29 -14.62
C GLY A 163 -2.07 -0.82 -15.04
N ILE A 164 -2.66 0.13 -14.28
CA ILE A 164 -2.54 1.57 -14.53
C ILE A 164 -1.08 2.05 -14.61
N TRP A 165 -0.18 1.38 -13.87
CA TRP A 165 1.26 1.64 -13.91
C TRP A 165 2.04 0.33 -13.86
N GLY A 166 3.23 0.35 -14.49
CA GLY A 166 4.22 -0.72 -14.36
C GLY A 166 4.07 -1.81 -15.42
N ALA A 167 4.35 -3.06 -15.04
CA ALA A 167 4.26 -4.20 -15.96
C ALA A 167 2.79 -4.51 -16.32
N PRO A 168 2.51 -4.98 -17.56
CA PRO A 168 1.19 -5.47 -17.92
C PRO A 168 0.73 -6.57 -16.96
N ALA A 169 -0.45 -6.41 -16.39
CA ALA A 169 -1.02 -7.39 -15.46
C ALA A 169 -1.97 -8.35 -16.20
N GLN A 170 -1.95 -9.61 -15.80
CA GLN A 170 -2.99 -10.58 -16.12
C GLN A 170 -3.73 -10.92 -14.83
N VAL A 171 -5.06 -10.98 -14.92
CA VAL A 171 -5.93 -11.37 -13.81
C VAL A 171 -6.71 -12.60 -14.21
N ASN A 172 -6.60 -13.67 -13.43
CA ASN A 172 -7.39 -14.89 -13.68
C ASN A 172 -8.77 -14.83 -13.01
N GLU A 173 -9.61 -15.83 -13.24
CA GLU A 173 -10.97 -15.92 -12.68
C GLU A 173 -11.02 -15.92 -11.15
N SER A 174 -9.92 -16.32 -10.49
CA SER A 174 -9.81 -16.33 -9.03
C SER A 174 -9.23 -15.02 -8.45
N GLY A 175 -9.07 -13.97 -9.26
CA GLY A 175 -8.54 -12.68 -8.82
C GLY A 175 -7.03 -12.67 -8.58
N VAL A 176 -6.30 -13.70 -9.02
CA VAL A 176 -4.83 -13.75 -8.92
C VAL A 176 -4.24 -12.86 -9.99
N VAL A 177 -3.32 -11.98 -9.59
CA VAL A 177 -2.63 -11.05 -10.49
C VAL A 177 -1.20 -11.50 -10.75
N THR A 178 -0.84 -11.69 -12.02
CA THR A 178 0.51 -12.06 -12.46
C THR A 178 1.00 -11.10 -13.56
N TYR A 179 2.30 -11.14 -13.85
CA TYR A 179 2.95 -10.19 -14.78
C TYR A 179 3.94 -10.92 -15.70
N PRO A 180 3.49 -11.78 -16.63
CA PRO A 180 4.40 -12.48 -17.54
C PRO A 180 5.12 -11.51 -18.49
N SER A 181 6.24 -11.96 -19.06
CA SER A 181 6.88 -11.26 -20.18
C SER A 181 5.97 -11.28 -21.42
N LEU A 182 6.02 -10.19 -22.21
CA LEU A 182 5.36 -10.10 -23.51
C LEU A 182 6.13 -10.86 -24.59
#